data_AF-A0A2P7B0K7-F1
#
_entry.id   AF-A0A2P7B0K7-F1
#
_cell.length_a   1.000
_cell.length_b   1.000
_cell.length_c   1.000
_cell.angle_alpha   90.00
_cell.angle_beta   90.00
_cell.angle_gamma   90.00
#
_symmetry.space_group_name_H-M   'P 1'
#
loop_
_entity.id
_entity.type
_entity.pdbx_description
1 polymer ?
#
loop_
_entity_poly.entity_id
_entity_poly.type
_entity_poly.pdbx_seq_one_letter_code
_entity_poly.pdbx_strand_id
1 'polypeptide(L)' 'MYSEDDWNMMQAAYNKAAQTLVVKSSSDEEAKIIAETVMTAFNRGNRDVNSLAALAVITAINTHPGVTGLHLDEPKKYA' A
#
# COMPACT_ATOMS: atom_id res chain seq x y z
N MET A 1 17.10 -9.20 12.34
CA MET A 1 16.31 -8.68 13.47
C MET A 1 16.05 -7.21 13.17
N TYR A 2 14.79 -6.79 13.13
CA TYR A 2 14.41 -5.40 12.86
C TYR A 2 14.57 -4.59 14.14
N SER A 3 15.02 -3.34 14.03
CA SER A 3 14.94 -2.39 15.13
C SER A 3 13.49 -1.95 15.36
N GLU A 4 13.22 -1.32 16.51
CA GLU A 4 11.91 -0.74 16.80
C GLU A 4 11.53 0.34 15.77
N ASP A 5 12.50 1.13 15.30
CA ASP A 5 12.32 2.11 14.24
C ASP A 5 11.96 1.48 12.89
N ASP A 6 12.60 0.37 12.55
CA ASP A 6 12.29 -0.39 11.33
C ASP A 6 10.85 -0.94 11.40
N TRP A 7 10.43 -1.40 12.57
CA TRP A 7 9.07 -1.90 12.81
C TRP A 7 8.05 -0.77 12.70
N ASN A 8 8.32 0.37 13.33
CA ASN A 8 7.47 1.56 13.26
C ASN A 8 7.32 2.07 11.82
N MET A 9 8.40 2.05 11.04
CA MET A 9 8.39 2.43 9.63
C MET A 9 7.53 1.49 8.78
N MET A 10 7.72 0.18 8.94
CA MET A 10 6.92 -0.81 8.22
C MET A 10 5.44 -0.72 8.62
N GLN A 11 5.13 -0.53 9.91
CA GLN A 11 3.77 -0.35 10.39
C GLN A 11 3.14 0.93 9.84
N ALA A 12 3.88 2.04 9.76
CA ALA A 12 3.40 3.28 9.17
C ALA A 12 3.08 3.12 7.68
N ALA A 13 3.94 2.42 6.93
CA ALA A 13 3.72 2.12 5.52
C ALA A 13 2.50 1.23 5.31
N TYR A 14 2.36 0.19 6.14
CA TYR A 14 1.20 -0.69 6.16
C TYR A 14 -0.09 0.10 6.42
N ASN A 15 -0.14 0.89 7.49
CA ASN A 15 -1.32 1.68 7.85
C ASN A 15 -1.71 2.66 6.73
N LYS A 16 -0.72 3.27 6.06
CA LYS A 16 -0.96 4.20 4.95
C LYS A 16 -1.50 3.50 3.70
N ALA A 17 -0.93 2.34 3.36
CA ALA A 17 -1.43 1.52 2.25
C ALA A 17 -2.85 0.99 2.54
N ALA A 18 -3.07 0.50 3.77
CA ALA A 18 -4.37 0.04 4.23
C ALA A 18 -5.40 1.17 4.15
N GLN A 19 -5.14 2.38 4.67
CA GLN A 19 -6.06 3.52 4.54
C GLN A 19 -6.42 3.86 3.08
N THR A 20 -5.45 3.72 2.17
CA THR A 20 -5.67 3.97 0.74
C THR A 20 -6.59 2.91 0.13
N LEU A 21 -6.48 1.66 0.60
CA LEU A 21 -7.28 0.53 0.12
C LEU A 21 -8.61 0.37 0.88
N VAL A 22 -8.73 0.80 2.14
CA VAL A 22 -9.90 0.68 3.04
C VAL A 22 -11.12 1.46 2.55
N VAL A 23 -10.94 2.46 1.68
CA VAL A 23 -12.06 3.08 0.95
C VAL A 23 -12.71 2.08 -0.03
N LYS A 24 -12.04 0.96 -0.34
CA LYS A 24 -12.46 -0.01 -1.37
C LYS A 24 -12.43 -1.47 -0.97
N SER A 25 -11.65 -1.87 0.03
CA SER A 25 -11.31 -3.27 0.18
C SER A 25 -10.99 -3.66 1.62
N SER A 26 -11.74 -4.65 2.10
CA SER A 26 -11.89 -5.03 3.51
C SER A 26 -11.56 -6.51 3.70
N SER A 27 -10.69 -7.08 2.87
CA SER A 27 -10.37 -8.51 2.89
C SER A 27 -9.03 -8.83 3.59
N ASP A 28 -9.00 -9.94 4.32
CA ASP A 28 -7.79 -10.45 5.00
C ASP A 28 -6.64 -10.75 4.03
N GLU A 29 -6.96 -11.03 2.76
CA GLU A 29 -5.98 -11.35 1.71
C GLU A 29 -5.20 -10.10 1.27
N GLU A 30 -5.86 -8.94 1.19
CA GLU A 30 -5.19 -7.69 0.85
C GLU A 30 -4.29 -7.20 1.97
N ALA A 31 -4.74 -7.35 3.23
CA ALA A 31 -3.91 -7.07 4.40
C ALA A 31 -2.60 -7.88 4.34
N LYS A 32 -2.68 -9.17 3.98
CA LYS A 32 -1.50 -10.01 3.80
C LYS A 32 -0.59 -9.51 2.68
N ILE A 33 -1.14 -9.20 1.50
CA ILE A 33 -0.36 -8.71 0.36
C ILE A 33 0.36 -7.39 0.67
N ILE A 34 -0.31 -6.47 1.37
CA ILE A 34 0.28 -5.20 1.80
C ILE A 34 1.46 -5.47 2.73
N ALA A 35 1.27 -6.29 3.76
CA ALA A 35 2.31 -6.61 4.74
C ALA A 35 3.54 -7.26 4.08
N GLU A 36 3.33 -8.26 3.23
CA GLU A 36 4.42 -8.94 2.50
C GLU A 36 5.16 -7.98 1.56
N THR A 37 4.44 -7.08 0.90
CA THR A 37 5.05 -6.10 -0.01
C THR A 37 5.87 -5.06 0.75
N VAL A 38 5.35 -4.53 1.85
CA VAL A 38 6.08 -3.59 2.72
C VAL A 38 7.36 -4.24 3.25
N MET A 39 7.28 -5.46 3.77
CA MET A 39 8.44 -6.19 4.27
C MET A 39 9.46 -6.47 3.16
N THR A 40 9.01 -6.88 1.98
CA THR A 40 9.90 -7.16 0.84
C THR A 40 10.62 -5.90 0.36
N ALA A 41 9.89 -4.79 0.21
CA ALA A 41 10.46 -3.52 -0.22
C ALA A 41 11.42 -2.95 0.84
N PHE A 42 11.10 -3.10 2.12
CA PHE A 42 11.97 -2.76 3.22
C PHE A 42 13.26 -3.60 3.20
N ASN A 43 13.16 -4.91 2.99
CA ASN A 43 14.33 -5.78 2.87
C ASN A 43 15.21 -5.50 1.65
N ARG A 44 14.65 -4.86 0.62
CA ARG A 44 15.40 -4.38 -0.56
C ARG A 44 16.12 -3.04 -0.33
N GLY A 45 16.06 -2.48 0.88
CA GLY A 45 16.72 -1.24 1.25
C GLY A 45 15.85 0.01 1.11
N ASN A 46 14.55 -0.14 0.79
CA ASN A 46 13.64 1.00 0.84
C ASN A 46 13.36 1.37 2.31
N ARG A 47 13.59 2.64 2.64
CA ARG A 47 13.41 3.20 3.99
C ARG A 47 12.43 4.38 4.01
N ASP A 48 11.73 4.61 2.89
CA ASP A 48 10.74 5.67 2.78
C ASP A 48 9.32 5.09 2.93
N VAL A 49 8.59 5.57 3.93
CA VAL A 49 7.23 5.12 4.25
C VAL A 49 6.27 5.28 3.07
N ASN A 50 6.40 6.36 2.30
CA ASN A 50 5.51 6.65 1.17
C ASN A 50 5.75 5.67 0.02
N SER A 51 7.02 5.41 -0.29
CA SER A 51 7.44 4.48 -1.33
C SER A 51 7.05 3.05 -0.99
N LEU A 52 7.22 2.64 0.28
CA LEU A 52 6.77 1.35 0.78
C LEU A 52 5.24 1.20 0.65
N ALA A 53 4.48 2.21 1.07
CA ALA A 53 3.02 2.20 0.99
C ALA A 53 2.52 2.18 -0.47
N ALA A 54 3.10 3.00 -1.34
CA ALA A 54 2.71 3.07 -2.76
C ALA A 54 2.93 1.73 -3.47
N LEU A 55 4.08 1.07 -3.24
CA LEU A 55 4.35 -0.26 -3.79
C LEU A 55 3.34 -1.29 -3.30
N ALA A 56 3.02 -1.27 -2.00
CA ALA A 56 2.04 -2.18 -1.42
C ALA A 56 0.63 -1.98 -2.01
N VAL A 57 0.21 -0.73 -2.23
CA VAL A 57 -1.07 -0.40 -2.88
C VAL A 57 -1.10 -0.89 -4.32
N ILE A 58 -0.05 -0.63 -5.10
CA ILE A 58 0.04 -1.05 -6.51
C ILE A 58 0.00 -2.58 -6.61
N THR A 59 0.74 -3.29 -5.77
CA THR A 59 0.75 -4.75 -5.75
C THR A 59 -0.61 -5.30 -5.36
N ALA A 60 -1.27 -4.76 -4.33
CA ALA A 60 -2.61 -5.20 -3.93
C ALA A 60 -3.63 -5.04 -5.07
N ILE A 61 -3.64 -3.89 -5.75
CA ILE A 61 -4.49 -3.61 -6.92
C ILE A 61 -4.22 -4.59 -8.08
N ASN A 62 -2.95 -4.85 -8.39
CA ASN A 62 -2.58 -5.76 -9.49
C ASN A 62 -2.88 -7.22 -9.19
N THR A 63 -2.84 -7.62 -7.91
CA THR A 63 -3.08 -9.01 -7.50
C THR A 63 -4.59 -9.32 -7.42
N HIS A 64 -5.40 -8.31 -7.12
CA HIS A 64 -6.86 -8.40 -7.12
C HIS A 64 -7.45 -7.43 -8.15
N PRO A 65 -7.64 -7.84 -9.42
CA PRO A 65 -8.21 -6.97 -10.46
C PRO A 65 -9.66 -6.52 -10.19
N GLY A 66 -10.32 -7.03 -9.14
CA GLY A 66 -11.57 -6.50 -8.61
C GLY A 66 -11.42 -5.18 -7.84
N VAL A 67 -10.19 -4.85 -7.41
CA VAL A 67 -9.81 -3.57 -6.81
C VAL A 67 -9.46 -2.61 -7.94
N THR A 68 -10.48 -2.03 -8.57
CA THR A 68 -10.23 -0.88 -9.45
C THR A 68 -9.72 0.26 -8.58
N GLY A 69 -8.46 0.68 -8.75
CA GLY A 69 -8.03 1.98 -8.25
C GLY A 69 -9.05 3.02 -8.72
N LEU A 70 -9.48 3.94 -7.85
CA LEU A 70 -10.12 5.15 -8.37
C LEU A 70 -9.10 5.75 -9.32
N HIS A 71 -9.38 5.66 -10.62
CA HIS A 71 -9.06 6.74 -11.53
C HIS A 71 -9.41 7.99 -10.73
N LEU A 72 -8.41 8.74 -10.30
CA LEU A 72 -8.62 10.13 -9.93
C LEU A 72 -9.35 10.68 -11.14
N ASP A 73 -10.66 10.87 -11.03
CA ASP A 73 -11.43 11.54 -12.06
C ASP A 73 -10.67 12.82 -12.34
N GLU A 74 -9.96 12.86 -13.46
CA GLU A 74 -9.56 14.10 -14.08
C GLU A 74 -10.84 14.93 -14.07
N PRO A 75 -10.85 16.11 -13.43
CA PRO A 75 -12.01 16.97 -13.55
C PRO A 75 -12.13 17.27 -15.03
N LYS A 76 -13.11 16.61 -15.68
CA LYS A 76 -13.50 16.91 -17.05
C LYS A 76 -13.78 18.40 -17.07
N LYS A 77 -12.87 19.16 -17.68
CA LYS A 77 -13.13 20.54 -18.07
C LYS A 77 -14.26 20.51 -19.09
N TYR A 78 -15.48 20.63 -18.60
CA TYR A 78 -16.62 21.12 -19.36
C TYR A 78 -16.79 22.60 -19.01
N ALA A 79 -16.25 23.46 -19.88
CA ALA A 79 -16.75 24.79 -20.23
C ALA A 79 -15.72 25.45 -21.17
#